data_AF-A0A2G5CXN8-F1
#
_entry.id   AF-A0A2G5CXN8-F1
#
_cell.length_a   1.000
_cell.length_b   1.000
_cell.length_c   1.000
_cell.angle_alpha   90.00
_cell.angle_beta   90.00
_cell.angle_gamma   90.00
#
_symmetry.space_group_name_H-M   'P 1'
#
loop_
_entity.id
_entity.type
_entity.pdbx_description
1 polymer ?
#
loop_
_entity_poly.entity_id
_entity_poly.type
_entity_poly.pdbx_seq_one_letter_code
_entity_poly.pdbx_strand_id
1 'polypeptide(L)'
;MATCSTLNCCFNPLQNPIKTLPSKQDSIIFFFKNKNKNKGFSSSSFSTSSKSKFVLISNKKLPSSRIFCKTISTDTTVNTTNYEFTDGVSEIELRLYLKGREVEDSRDVFVEADGTSLIIKLKSSGLVTTLLETNHLYDKIKPAETIWYIDEDQLVINLKKYDPELKWPDIMETWESLTVGVVPILKGSSLYIVGESTEINQKVAKELAVGLGYTPLNTSELLEAYGKQSIDSWVIAEGGDSVAEAEGVILESLSSHVRAVVATLGGQHGAASKDDKWRHLYSGFTIWLSQSDTDDEDSAKEEARLQIKDGSKAYTNADVVVKLGGWDPNLSQTVAQACLSAIKRLILSDKKLPGKKSLYIRLGCRGDWPNIKPPGWDPSSGAVPQQT
;
A
#
# COMPACT_ATOMS: atom_id res chain seq x y z
N MET A 1 44.17 -34.95 44.03
CA MET A 1 45.22 -33.97 44.40
C MET A 1 45.51 -33.10 43.18
N ALA A 2 45.46 -31.77 43.37
CA ALA A 2 45.84 -30.65 42.48
C ALA A 2 45.01 -30.46 41.16
N THR A 3 44.26 -29.38 40.85
CA THR A 3 44.52 -27.90 40.77
C THR A 3 45.68 -27.56 39.81
N CYS A 4 45.68 -26.61 38.86
CA CYS A 4 44.84 -25.46 38.51
C CYS A 4 45.34 -24.85 37.15
N SER A 5 44.45 -24.17 36.40
CA SER A 5 44.62 -22.88 35.62
C SER A 5 45.83 -22.62 34.68
N THR A 6 45.81 -21.93 33.53
CA THR A 6 45.07 -20.74 32.98
C THR A 6 45.54 -20.55 31.48
N LEU A 7 44.76 -20.24 30.42
CA LEU A 7 43.94 -19.07 29.98
C LEU A 7 44.62 -18.17 28.89
N ASN A 8 43.95 -17.99 27.73
CA ASN A 8 43.76 -16.77 26.87
C ASN A 8 43.46 -17.16 25.37
N CYS A 9 42.23 -17.03 24.84
CA CYS A 9 41.56 -15.87 24.15
C CYS A 9 42.19 -15.49 22.78
N CYS A 10 41.53 -15.13 21.67
CA CYS A 10 40.15 -15.14 21.12
C CYS A 10 40.25 -14.73 19.61
N PHE A 11 39.22 -15.08 18.81
CA PHE A 11 38.62 -14.39 17.62
C PHE A 11 38.36 -15.33 16.43
N ASN A 12 37.07 -15.57 16.15
CA ASN A 12 36.55 -16.12 14.90
C ASN A 12 35.36 -15.25 14.47
N PRO A 13 35.26 -14.79 13.21
CA PRO A 13 34.05 -14.18 12.69
C PRO A 13 33.04 -15.27 12.26
N LEU A 14 31.82 -15.14 12.77
CA LEU A 14 30.65 -15.88 12.30
C LEU A 14 30.33 -15.52 10.84
N GLN A 15 29.99 -16.53 10.03
CA GLN A 15 29.16 -16.35 8.84
C GLN A 15 27.87 -17.14 8.98
N ASN A 16 26.79 -16.44 8.63
CA ASN A 16 25.39 -16.73 8.89
C ASN A 16 24.80 -17.91 8.09
N PRO A 17 23.63 -18.42 8.53
CA PRO A 17 22.98 -19.58 7.97
C PRO A 17 21.82 -19.24 7.01
N ILE A 18 21.65 -20.15 6.06
CA ILE A 18 20.38 -20.81 5.64
C ILE A 18 19.25 -19.96 5.00
N LYS A 19 19.04 -20.34 3.73
CA LYS A 19 17.91 -20.13 2.83
C LYS A 19 16.53 -20.50 3.42
N THR A 20 15.52 -19.92 2.77
CA THR A 20 14.09 -20.29 2.64
C THR A 20 13.07 -19.54 3.50
N LEU A 21 12.32 -18.64 2.84
CA LEU A 21 11.02 -18.10 3.27
C LEU A 21 10.06 -18.24 2.07
N PRO A 22 8.80 -18.72 2.23
CA PRO A 22 7.87 -18.88 1.11
C PRO A 22 6.85 -17.72 0.99
N SER A 23 6.28 -17.62 -0.22
CA SER A 23 5.14 -16.80 -0.71
C SER A 23 5.43 -15.31 -1.04
N LYS A 24 5.98 -15.09 -2.25
CA LYS A 24 5.99 -13.81 -2.96
C LYS A 24 4.56 -13.40 -3.33
N GLN A 25 4.21 -12.11 -3.17
CA GLN A 25 3.09 -11.52 -3.90
C GLN A 25 3.48 -11.48 -5.39
N ASP A 26 2.60 -11.94 -6.28
CA ASP A 26 2.87 -11.95 -7.72
C ASP A 26 3.00 -10.51 -8.23
N SER A 27 4.22 -10.08 -8.58
CA SER A 27 4.44 -8.78 -9.22
C SER A 27 3.67 -8.69 -10.54
N ILE A 28 2.95 -7.59 -10.74
CA ILE A 28 2.22 -7.36 -11.99
C ILE A 28 3.20 -6.89 -13.06
N ILE A 29 3.28 -7.65 -14.16
CA ILE A 29 4.12 -7.34 -15.31
C ILE A 29 3.26 -6.68 -16.39
N PHE A 30 3.70 -5.51 -16.85
CA PHE A 30 3.11 -4.76 -17.95
C PHE A 30 4.15 -4.49 -19.03
N PHE A 31 3.79 -4.63 -20.30
CA PHE A 31 4.68 -4.36 -21.43
C PHE A 31 4.23 -3.12 -22.19
N PHE A 32 5.19 -2.28 -22.59
CA PHE A 32 4.98 -1.13 -23.43
C PHE A 32 5.86 -1.23 -24.68
N LYS A 33 5.24 -1.05 -25.86
CA LYS A 33 5.92 -1.03 -27.16
C LYS A 33 5.86 0.35 -27.80
N ASN A 34 7.02 0.88 -28.19
CA ASN A 34 7.09 2.03 -29.08
C ASN A 34 6.72 1.61 -30.52
N LYS A 35 5.55 2.02 -31.00
CA LYS A 35 5.13 1.82 -32.39
C LYS A 35 5.49 3.04 -33.25
N ASN A 36 6.77 3.37 -33.37
CA ASN A 36 7.24 4.28 -34.42
C ASN A 36 8.34 3.63 -35.27
N LYS A 37 7.90 2.80 -36.22
CA LYS A 37 8.61 2.58 -37.49
C LYS A 37 7.71 3.10 -38.61
N ASN A 38 8.17 4.16 -39.27
CA ASN A 38 7.53 4.91 -40.35
C ASN A 38 6.71 4.05 -41.33
N LYS A 39 5.41 4.35 -41.44
CA LYS A 39 4.67 4.33 -42.71
C LYS A 39 3.67 5.49 -42.68
N GLY A 40 3.93 6.51 -43.50
CA GLY A 40 3.05 7.67 -43.64
C GLY A 40 1.73 7.29 -44.33
N PHE A 41 0.67 8.04 -44.03
CA PHE A 41 -0.28 8.54 -45.02
C PHE A 41 -1.23 9.57 -44.38
N SER A 42 -1.32 10.70 -45.07
CA SER A 42 -2.41 11.68 -45.21
C SER A 42 -3.35 12.04 -44.06
N SER A 43 -3.31 13.33 -43.76
CA SER A 43 -4.35 14.19 -43.17
C SER A 43 -5.76 13.98 -43.70
N SER A 44 -6.75 14.05 -42.81
CA SER A 44 -7.97 14.81 -43.08
C SER A 44 -8.59 15.36 -41.79
N SER A 45 -8.86 16.64 -41.85
CA SER A 45 -9.56 17.48 -40.90
C SER A 45 -11.05 17.14 -40.82
N PHE A 46 -11.62 17.11 -39.61
CA PHE A 46 -13.05 17.31 -39.42
C PHE A 46 -13.31 18.20 -38.20
N SER A 47 -13.86 19.38 -38.50
CA SER A 47 -14.56 20.26 -37.57
C SER A 47 -15.99 19.76 -37.38
N THR A 48 -16.49 19.72 -36.14
CA THR A 48 -17.92 19.92 -35.88
C THR A 48 -18.12 20.55 -34.51
N SER A 49 -18.72 21.75 -34.55
CA SER A 49 -19.39 22.40 -33.44
C SER A 49 -20.64 21.62 -33.01
N SER A 50 -20.98 21.62 -31.72
CA SER A 50 -22.37 21.67 -31.29
C SER A 50 -22.51 22.21 -29.86
N LYS A 51 -23.37 23.21 -29.75
CA LYS A 51 -23.84 23.85 -28.51
C LYS A 51 -24.90 22.97 -27.86
N SER A 52 -24.93 22.87 -26.53
CA SER A 52 -26.19 22.66 -25.80
C SER A 52 -26.12 23.32 -24.42
N LYS A 53 -27.31 23.76 -23.97
CA LYS A 53 -27.58 24.76 -22.93
C LYS A 53 -27.67 24.14 -21.53
N PHE A 54 -27.31 24.97 -20.55
CA PHE A 54 -27.74 25.07 -19.15
C PHE A 54 -28.87 24.15 -18.66
N VAL A 55 -28.63 23.53 -17.49
CA VAL A 55 -29.62 23.43 -16.40
C VAL A 55 -28.90 23.67 -15.06
N LEU A 56 -29.29 24.74 -14.37
CA LEU A 56 -28.97 25.04 -12.97
C LEU A 56 -29.95 24.28 -12.07
N ILE A 57 -29.46 23.46 -11.15
CA ILE A 57 -30.27 22.88 -10.07
C ILE A 57 -29.70 23.33 -8.73
N SER A 58 -30.58 23.97 -7.96
CA SER A 58 -30.39 24.52 -6.62
C SER A 58 -30.39 23.41 -5.56
N ASN A 59 -29.39 23.39 -4.68
CA ASN A 59 -29.32 22.49 -3.52
C ASN A 59 -30.13 23.06 -2.34
N LYS A 60 -31.24 22.39 -1.99
CA LYS A 60 -31.92 22.57 -0.69
C LYS A 60 -31.53 21.42 0.25
N LYS A 61 -31.05 21.76 1.45
CA LYS A 61 -30.81 20.85 2.58
C LYS A 61 -32.13 20.24 3.08
N LEU A 62 -32.13 18.93 3.39
CA LEU A 62 -33.17 18.27 4.19
C LEU A 62 -32.56 17.54 5.41
N PRO A 63 -33.30 17.35 6.52
CA PRO A 63 -32.77 17.00 7.84
C PRO A 63 -32.71 15.49 8.13
N SER A 64 -31.85 15.13 9.09
CA SER A 64 -31.61 13.79 9.65
C SER A 64 -32.86 13.19 10.29
N SER A 65 -33.32 12.03 9.81
CA SER A 65 -34.40 11.25 10.42
C SER A 65 -33.85 10.26 11.46
N ARG A 66 -34.26 10.37 12.72
CA ARG A 66 -34.11 9.30 13.72
C ARG A 66 -35.30 8.35 13.58
N ILE A 67 -35.05 7.06 13.35
CA ILE A 67 -36.08 6.02 13.31
C ILE A 67 -35.96 5.17 14.57
N PHE A 68 -37.00 5.16 15.40
CA PHE A 68 -37.16 4.21 16.50
C PHE A 68 -37.95 3.00 15.99
N CYS A 69 -37.35 1.82 15.98
CA CYS A 69 -38.05 0.58 15.67
C CYS A 69 -38.44 -0.13 16.98
N LYS A 70 -39.72 -0.07 17.34
CA LYS A 70 -40.34 -1.03 18.27
C LYS A 70 -41.03 -2.09 17.44
N THR A 71 -40.40 -3.25 17.25
CA THR A 71 -41.05 -4.40 16.63
C THR A 71 -41.44 -5.39 17.71
N ILE A 72 -42.74 -5.62 17.85
CA ILE A 72 -43.32 -6.73 18.62
C ILE A 72 -43.50 -7.90 17.64
N SER A 73 -42.97 -9.09 17.95
CA SER A 73 -43.66 -10.39 17.74
C SER A 73 -42.85 -11.58 18.30
N THR A 74 -43.46 -12.21 19.32
CA THR A 74 -43.57 -13.65 19.68
C THR A 74 -42.37 -14.61 19.65
N ASP A 75 -42.03 -15.05 20.87
CA ASP A 75 -41.54 -16.36 21.34
C ASP A 75 -40.28 -16.97 20.72
N THR A 76 -39.12 -16.66 21.33
CA THR A 76 -38.29 -17.62 22.06
C THR A 76 -37.48 -16.84 23.10
N THR A 77 -37.40 -17.34 24.33
CA THR A 77 -36.75 -16.69 25.50
C THR A 77 -35.35 -16.16 25.21
N VAL A 78 -35.19 -14.84 25.09
CA VAL A 78 -33.87 -14.18 25.04
C VAL A 78 -33.92 -13.00 26.00
N ASN A 79 -32.98 -12.99 26.95
CA ASN A 79 -32.72 -11.87 27.86
C ASN A 79 -32.67 -10.58 27.03
N THR A 80 -33.62 -9.67 27.26
CA THR A 80 -33.68 -8.37 26.58
C THR A 80 -32.49 -7.52 27.02
N THR A 81 -31.33 -7.71 26.38
CA THR A 81 -30.23 -6.76 26.42
C THR A 81 -30.75 -5.48 25.79
N ASN A 82 -30.89 -4.42 26.59
CA ASN A 82 -31.17 -3.10 26.05
C ASN A 82 -30.02 -2.75 25.10
N TYR A 83 -30.31 -2.63 23.81
CA TYR A 83 -29.35 -2.21 22.80
C TYR A 83 -29.90 -1.00 22.05
N GLU A 84 -29.02 -0.09 21.69
CA GLU A 84 -29.32 1.08 20.87
C GLU A 84 -28.48 1.01 19.59
N PHE A 85 -29.09 1.35 18.47
CA PHE A 85 -28.46 1.30 17.16
C PHE A 85 -28.58 2.64 16.47
N THR A 86 -27.45 3.16 15.98
CA THR A 86 -27.38 4.40 15.22
C THR A 86 -26.87 4.09 13.83
N ASP A 87 -27.73 4.27 12.84
CA ASP A 87 -27.36 4.01 11.44
C ASP A 87 -26.81 5.28 10.78
N GLY A 88 -25.52 5.29 10.49
CA GLY A 88 -24.86 6.36 9.75
C GLY A 88 -24.71 6.02 8.26
N VAL A 89 -24.21 6.99 7.49
CA VAL A 89 -24.02 6.83 6.03
C VAL A 89 -22.91 5.83 5.71
N SER A 90 -21.84 5.78 6.52
CA SER A 90 -20.67 4.92 6.30
C SER A 90 -20.30 4.03 7.49
N GLU A 91 -20.94 4.27 8.63
CA GLU A 91 -20.63 3.63 9.91
C GLU A 91 -21.95 3.35 10.63
N ILE A 92 -21.94 2.31 11.43
CA ILE A 92 -23.04 1.85 12.26
C ILE A 92 -22.52 1.83 13.69
N GLU A 93 -23.23 2.46 14.62
CA GLU A 93 -22.88 2.40 16.03
C GLU A 93 -23.91 1.55 16.78
N LEU A 94 -23.44 0.47 17.39
CA LEU A 94 -24.21 -0.39 18.28
C LEU A 94 -23.77 -0.13 19.72
N ARG A 95 -24.71 0.26 20.58
CA ARG A 95 -24.49 0.43 22.02
C ARG A 95 -25.25 -0.64 22.78
N LEU A 96 -24.55 -1.36 23.67
CA LEU A 96 -25.12 -2.41 24.51
C LEU A 96 -24.99 -2.01 25.97
N TYR A 97 -26.10 -1.93 26.71
CA TYR A 97 -26.06 -1.64 28.14
C TYR A 97 -25.60 -2.87 28.93
N LEU A 98 -24.53 -2.70 29.72
CA LEU A 98 -23.90 -3.76 30.53
C LEU A 98 -24.47 -3.88 31.95
N LYS A 99 -25.60 -3.21 32.26
CA LYS A 99 -26.15 -3.08 33.62
C LYS A 99 -26.23 -4.40 34.39
N GLY A 100 -25.58 -4.41 35.57
CA GLY A 100 -25.67 -5.48 36.58
C GLY A 100 -24.76 -6.69 36.33
N ARG A 101 -23.82 -6.62 35.38
CA ARG A 101 -22.82 -7.66 35.14
C ARG A 101 -21.44 -7.07 35.41
N GLU A 102 -20.71 -7.63 36.36
CA GLU A 102 -19.33 -7.23 36.66
C GLU A 102 -18.47 -7.51 35.43
N VAL A 103 -18.13 -6.45 34.70
CA VAL A 103 -17.11 -6.43 33.64
C VAL A 103 -15.97 -5.59 34.20
N GLU A 104 -15.00 -6.25 34.84
CA GLU A 104 -13.87 -5.56 35.48
C GLU A 104 -12.77 -5.18 34.48
N ASP A 105 -12.69 -5.85 33.32
CA ASP A 105 -11.65 -5.60 32.30
C ASP A 105 -12.16 -5.82 30.86
N SER A 106 -11.63 -5.01 29.92
CA SER A 106 -11.76 -5.15 28.47
C SER A 106 -11.44 -6.57 27.95
N ARG A 107 -10.61 -7.32 28.67
CA ARG A 107 -10.20 -8.70 28.31
C ARG A 107 -11.33 -9.72 28.35
N ASP A 108 -12.44 -9.38 28.98
CA ASP A 108 -13.60 -10.25 29.12
C ASP A 108 -14.65 -10.04 28.01
N VAL A 109 -14.40 -9.10 27.08
CA VAL A 109 -15.27 -8.81 25.94
C VAL A 109 -14.70 -9.42 24.66
N PHE A 110 -15.51 -10.22 23.98
CA PHE A 110 -15.17 -10.81 22.68
C PHE A 110 -16.14 -10.29 21.64
N VAL A 111 -15.61 -9.56 20.65
CA VAL A 111 -16.37 -9.07 19.50
C VAL A 111 -15.79 -9.74 18.25
N GLU A 112 -16.56 -10.66 17.67
CA GLU A 112 -16.24 -11.37 16.44
C GLU A 112 -17.14 -10.85 15.32
N ALA A 113 -16.56 -10.32 14.25
CA ALA A 113 -17.27 -9.88 13.06
C ALA A 113 -16.73 -10.61 11.84
N ASP A 114 -17.59 -11.15 10.97
CA ASP A 114 -17.16 -11.88 9.76
C ASP A 114 -17.56 -11.19 8.44
N GLY A 115 -18.15 -10.00 8.52
CA GLY A 115 -18.57 -9.20 7.38
C GLY A 115 -20.08 -9.25 7.14
N THR A 116 -20.74 -10.32 7.56
CA THR A 116 -22.21 -10.48 7.51
C THR A 116 -22.79 -10.94 8.85
N SER A 117 -21.95 -11.32 9.80
CA SER A 117 -22.31 -11.70 11.15
C SER A 117 -21.56 -10.85 12.17
N LEU A 118 -22.16 -10.77 13.34
CA LEU A 118 -21.59 -10.14 14.51
C LEU A 118 -21.94 -11.01 15.73
N ILE A 119 -20.92 -11.47 16.43
CA ILE A 119 -21.04 -12.24 17.65
C ILE A 119 -20.33 -11.49 18.76
N ILE A 120 -21.06 -11.24 19.84
CA ILE A 120 -20.57 -10.52 21.01
C ILE A 120 -20.74 -11.45 22.19
N LYS A 121 -19.62 -11.83 22.81
CA LYS A 121 -19.60 -12.67 24.00
C LYS A 121 -18.95 -11.91 25.14
N LEU A 122 -19.46 -12.12 26.34
CA LEU A 122 -18.93 -11.55 27.56
C LEU A 122 -18.61 -12.66 28.53
N LYS A 123 -17.40 -12.63 29.10
CA LYS A 123 -17.00 -13.52 30.17
C LYS A 123 -17.27 -12.83 31.51
N SER A 124 -18.07 -13.45 32.37
CA SER A 124 -18.30 -12.95 33.73
C SER A 124 -18.26 -14.13 34.70
N SER A 125 -17.50 -14.01 35.79
CA SER A 125 -17.33 -15.08 36.80
C SER A 125 -16.92 -16.44 36.20
N GLY A 126 -16.11 -16.43 35.13
CA GLY A 126 -15.63 -17.64 34.45
C GLY A 126 -16.60 -18.25 33.42
N LEU A 127 -17.85 -17.79 33.34
CA LEU A 127 -18.82 -18.22 32.34
C LEU A 127 -18.85 -17.26 31.15
N VAL A 128 -18.80 -17.80 29.93
CA VAL A 128 -18.95 -17.03 28.69
C VAL A 128 -20.41 -17.00 28.31
N THR A 129 -21.00 -15.81 28.29
CA THR A 129 -22.39 -15.56 27.88
C THR A 129 -22.39 -14.82 26.55
N THR A 130 -23.15 -15.30 25.56
CA THR A 130 -23.40 -14.55 24.32
C THR A 130 -24.37 -13.40 24.59
N LEU A 131 -23.93 -12.17 24.34
CA LEU A 131 -24.74 -10.96 24.47
C LEU A 131 -25.54 -10.67 23.20
N LEU A 132 -24.94 -10.91 22.04
CA LEU A 132 -25.58 -10.75 20.74
C LEU A 132 -24.98 -11.74 19.77
N GLU A 133 -25.82 -12.41 19.02
CA GLU A 133 -25.42 -13.25 17.91
C GLU A 133 -26.36 -12.94 16.75
N THR A 134 -25.80 -12.39 15.68
CA THR A 134 -26.52 -12.20 14.43
C THR A 134 -25.70 -12.80 13.31
N ASN A 135 -26.33 -13.73 12.59
CA ASN A 135 -25.70 -14.43 11.46
C ASN A 135 -25.94 -13.72 10.12
N HIS A 136 -26.81 -12.69 10.11
CA HIS A 136 -27.23 -11.96 8.91
C HIS A 136 -27.47 -10.48 9.20
N LEU A 137 -26.44 -9.65 9.03
CA LEU A 137 -26.52 -8.21 8.95
C LEU A 137 -27.13 -7.79 7.61
N TYR A 138 -27.95 -6.73 7.63
CA TYR A 138 -28.65 -6.22 6.44
C TYR A 138 -27.67 -5.70 5.37
N ASP A 139 -26.62 -5.01 5.82
CA ASP A 139 -25.49 -4.58 5.00
C ASP A 139 -24.23 -5.36 5.36
N LYS A 140 -23.32 -5.50 4.39
CA LYS A 140 -21.98 -6.01 4.68
C LYS A 140 -21.23 -4.98 5.51
N ILE A 141 -20.41 -5.44 6.44
CA ILE A 141 -19.51 -4.62 7.24
C ILE A 141 -18.05 -4.97 6.91
N LYS A 142 -17.09 -4.14 7.33
CA LYS A 142 -15.66 -4.44 7.21
C LYS A 142 -15.11 -4.88 8.57
N PRO A 143 -14.90 -6.19 8.81
CA PRO A 143 -14.44 -6.69 10.11
C PRO A 143 -13.15 -6.08 10.62
N ALA A 144 -12.20 -5.82 9.71
CA ALA A 144 -10.90 -5.26 10.05
C ALA A 144 -10.95 -3.76 10.41
N GLU A 145 -12.06 -3.08 10.12
CA GLU A 145 -12.30 -1.68 10.50
C GLU A 145 -13.34 -1.58 11.62
N THR A 146 -13.82 -2.71 12.16
CA THR A 146 -14.68 -2.73 13.35
C THR A 146 -13.85 -2.40 14.58
N ILE A 147 -14.27 -1.38 15.32
CA ILE A 147 -13.67 -1.00 16.60
C ILE A 147 -14.73 -1.06 17.69
N TRP A 148 -14.30 -1.35 18.91
CA TRP A 148 -15.18 -1.36 20.07
C TRP A 148 -14.47 -0.79 21.29
N TYR A 149 -15.25 -0.22 22.20
CA TYR A 149 -14.79 0.35 23.45
C TYR A 149 -15.91 0.34 24.49
N ILE A 150 -15.57 0.47 25.76
CA ILE A 150 -16.53 0.61 26.86
C ILE A 150 -16.65 2.10 27.19
N ASP A 151 -17.86 2.63 27.17
CA ASP A 151 -18.23 4.00 27.53
C ASP A 151 -19.18 3.95 28.74
N GLU A 152 -18.68 4.30 29.91
CA GLU A 152 -19.36 4.14 31.20
C GLU A 152 -19.91 2.71 31.40
N ASP A 153 -21.23 2.53 31.34
CA ASP A 153 -21.92 1.24 31.49
C ASP A 153 -22.34 0.62 30.14
N GLN A 154 -21.75 1.06 29.02
CA GLN A 154 -22.14 0.66 27.67
C GLN A 154 -20.96 0.11 26.86
N LEU A 155 -21.15 -1.04 26.22
CA LEU A 155 -20.26 -1.52 25.18
C LEU A 155 -20.66 -0.85 23.86
N VAL A 156 -19.78 -0.01 23.34
CA VAL A 156 -19.98 0.69 22.06
C VAL A 156 -19.16 -0.01 20.99
N ILE A 157 -19.83 -0.38 19.90
CA ILE A 157 -19.23 -1.07 18.75
C ILE A 157 -19.52 -0.21 17.53
N ASN A 158 -18.47 0.31 16.91
CA ASN A 158 -18.56 1.00 15.63
C ASN A 158 -18.19 0.02 14.51
N LEU A 159 -19.19 -0.31 13.70
CA LEU A 159 -19.09 -1.16 12.52
C LEU A 159 -18.99 -0.27 11.29
N LYS A 160 -17.89 -0.39 10.54
CA LYS A 160 -17.78 0.28 9.25
C LYS A 160 -18.60 -0.47 8.21
N LYS A 161 -19.53 0.23 7.54
CA LYS A 161 -20.26 -0.35 6.41
C LYS A 161 -19.27 -0.69 5.30
N TYR A 162 -19.43 -1.88 4.74
CA TYR A 162 -18.88 -2.18 3.43
C TYR A 162 -19.62 -1.31 2.43
N ASP A 163 -18.89 -0.49 1.70
CA ASP A 163 -19.46 0.36 0.66
C ASP A 163 -19.57 -0.45 -0.64
N PRO A 164 -20.76 -0.95 -1.03
CA PRO A 164 -20.95 -1.60 -2.33
C PRO A 164 -20.84 -0.60 -3.49
N GLU A 165 -20.92 0.71 -3.20
CA GLU A 165 -20.84 1.83 -4.13
C GLU A 165 -19.47 2.52 -4.14
N LEU A 166 -18.42 1.88 -3.61
CA LEU A 166 -17.08 2.12 -4.17
C LEU A 166 -17.04 1.51 -5.57
N LYS A 167 -17.87 2.08 -6.48
CA LYS A 167 -17.61 2.14 -7.89
C LYS A 167 -16.27 2.84 -7.98
N TRP A 168 -15.21 2.03 -7.96
CA TRP A 168 -13.99 2.44 -8.64
C TRP A 168 -14.48 3.03 -9.96
N PRO A 169 -14.09 4.27 -10.31
CA PRO A 169 -14.56 4.86 -11.54
C PRO A 169 -14.38 3.83 -12.66
N ASP A 170 -15.21 3.86 -13.69
CA ASP A 170 -14.83 3.19 -14.92
C ASP A 170 -13.60 3.94 -15.45
N ILE A 171 -12.44 3.62 -14.86
CA ILE A 171 -11.17 4.28 -15.12
C ILE A 171 -10.78 3.73 -16.46
N MET A 172 -11.15 4.47 -17.50
CA MET A 172 -10.71 4.20 -18.84
C MET A 172 -9.18 4.17 -18.84
N GLU A 173 -8.58 3.35 -19.69
CA GLU A 173 -7.12 3.29 -19.83
C GLU A 173 -6.57 4.51 -20.60
N THR A 174 -7.17 5.69 -20.41
CA THR A 174 -6.72 6.97 -20.94
C THR A 174 -6.03 7.77 -19.84
N TRP A 175 -5.07 8.61 -20.21
CA TRP A 175 -4.29 9.41 -19.27
C TRP A 175 -5.15 10.24 -18.30
N GLU A 176 -6.16 10.95 -18.81
CA GLU A 176 -7.03 11.84 -18.03
C GLU A 176 -7.87 11.05 -17.02
N SER A 177 -8.34 9.86 -17.41
CA SER A 177 -9.15 9.02 -16.54
C SER A 177 -8.29 8.34 -15.47
N LEU A 178 -7.11 7.85 -15.83
CA LEU A 178 -6.16 7.23 -14.91
C LEU A 178 -5.64 8.21 -13.87
N THR A 179 -5.25 9.42 -14.27
CA THR A 179 -4.71 10.44 -13.37
C THR A 179 -5.72 10.88 -12.32
N VAL A 180 -6.98 11.10 -12.70
CA VAL A 180 -8.05 11.44 -11.74
C VAL A 180 -8.48 10.22 -10.94
N GLY A 181 -8.57 9.06 -11.60
CA GLY A 181 -9.14 7.85 -11.02
C GLY A 181 -8.23 7.14 -10.02
N VAL A 182 -6.91 7.15 -10.22
CA VAL A 182 -5.93 6.45 -9.37
C VAL A 182 -5.66 7.20 -8.06
N VAL A 183 -5.74 8.54 -8.04
CA VAL A 183 -5.42 9.36 -6.86
C VAL A 183 -6.24 8.97 -5.61
N PRO A 184 -7.57 8.82 -5.67
CA PRO A 184 -8.37 8.36 -4.52
C PRO A 184 -8.00 6.94 -4.05
N ILE A 185 -7.58 6.08 -4.99
CA ILE A 185 -7.22 4.67 -4.72
C ILE A 185 -5.91 4.58 -3.94
N LEU A 186 -4.96 5.46 -4.24
CA LEU A 186 -3.66 5.52 -3.58
C LEU A 186 -3.77 5.94 -2.11
N LYS A 187 -4.86 6.61 -1.71
CA LYS A 187 -5.07 7.11 -0.33
C LYS A 187 -3.89 7.93 0.20
N GLY A 188 -3.26 8.70 -0.67
CA GLY A 188 -2.09 9.52 -0.37
C GLY A 188 -0.74 8.79 -0.41
N SER A 189 -0.70 7.49 -0.72
CA SER A 189 0.55 6.74 -0.86
C SER A 189 1.44 7.34 -1.95
N SER A 190 2.73 7.48 -1.66
CA SER A 190 3.72 7.97 -2.62
C SER A 190 4.10 6.89 -3.63
N LEU A 191 4.64 7.31 -4.78
CA LEU A 191 5.15 6.43 -5.83
C LEU A 191 6.68 6.54 -5.89
N TYR A 192 7.36 5.42 -6.10
CA TYR A 192 8.81 5.33 -6.26
C TYR A 192 9.11 4.70 -7.61
N ILE A 193 9.84 5.43 -8.45
CA ILE A 193 10.27 4.95 -9.77
C ILE A 193 11.71 4.44 -9.64
N VAL A 194 11.88 3.15 -9.91
CA VAL A 194 13.16 2.43 -9.84
C VAL A 194 13.46 1.81 -11.21
N GLY A 195 14.75 1.61 -11.51
CA GLY A 195 15.14 1.02 -12.79
C GLY A 195 16.59 1.29 -13.13
N GLU A 196 17.08 0.75 -14.25
CA GLU A 196 18.49 0.86 -14.61
C GLU A 196 18.91 2.27 -15.06
N SER A 197 17.99 3.14 -15.50
CA SER A 197 18.31 4.46 -16.04
C SER A 197 17.74 5.59 -15.19
N THR A 198 18.64 6.43 -14.65
CA THR A 198 18.28 7.64 -13.91
C THR A 198 17.44 8.60 -14.74
N GLU A 199 17.80 8.80 -16.02
CA GLU A 199 17.09 9.73 -16.91
C GLU A 199 15.64 9.31 -17.14
N ILE A 200 15.42 8.01 -17.40
CA ILE A 200 14.09 7.44 -17.62
C ILE A 200 13.24 7.63 -16.36
N ASN A 201 13.81 7.26 -15.19
CA ASN A 201 13.12 7.38 -13.91
C ASN A 201 12.66 8.82 -13.65
N GLN A 202 13.54 9.80 -13.88
CA GLN A 202 13.23 11.23 -13.68
C GLN A 202 12.14 11.74 -14.60
N LYS A 203 12.22 11.42 -15.89
CA LYS A 203 11.24 11.87 -16.89
C LYS A 203 9.86 11.31 -16.59
N VAL A 204 9.76 10.02 -16.34
CA VAL A 204 8.49 9.35 -16.04
C VAL A 204 7.92 9.82 -14.70
N ALA A 205 8.76 9.97 -13.67
CA ALA A 205 8.34 10.51 -12.37
C ALA A 205 7.76 11.92 -12.48
N LYS A 206 8.36 12.79 -13.31
CA LYS A 206 7.86 14.15 -13.53
C LYS A 206 6.49 14.15 -14.19
N GLU A 207 6.30 13.34 -15.24
CA GLU A 207 4.98 13.20 -15.90
C GLU A 207 3.91 12.67 -14.94
N LEU A 208 4.25 11.64 -14.15
CA LEU A 208 3.36 11.07 -13.13
C LEU A 208 2.99 12.11 -12.06
N ALA A 209 3.97 12.87 -11.56
CA ALA A 209 3.74 13.89 -10.55
C ALA A 209 2.78 14.98 -11.05
N VAL A 210 3.01 15.47 -12.28
CA VAL A 210 2.13 16.46 -12.92
C VAL A 210 0.72 15.89 -13.12
N GLY A 211 0.60 14.67 -13.63
CA GLY A 211 -0.68 14.02 -13.85
C GLY A 211 -1.49 13.79 -12.56
N LEU A 212 -0.84 13.32 -11.50
CA LEU A 212 -1.49 13.02 -10.22
C LEU A 212 -1.68 14.25 -9.32
N GLY A 213 -1.07 15.40 -9.67
CA GLY A 213 -0.97 16.55 -8.76
C GLY A 213 -0.20 16.22 -7.48
N TYR A 214 0.86 15.42 -7.62
CA TYR A 214 1.77 15.00 -6.55
C TYR A 214 3.08 15.81 -6.64
N THR A 215 3.87 15.81 -5.57
CA THR A 215 5.16 16.52 -5.58
C THR A 215 6.22 15.67 -6.27
N PRO A 216 6.85 16.15 -7.37
CA PRO A 216 7.98 15.46 -7.99
C PRO A 216 9.21 15.63 -7.11
N LEU A 217 9.87 14.52 -6.77
CA LEU A 217 11.13 14.52 -6.02
C LEU A 217 12.16 13.69 -6.77
N ASN A 218 13.37 14.23 -6.91
CA ASN A 218 14.46 13.57 -7.60
C ASN A 218 15.64 13.38 -6.65
N THR A 219 15.97 12.12 -6.37
CA THR A 219 17.08 11.78 -5.47
C THR A 219 18.42 12.28 -6.00
N SER A 220 18.64 12.31 -7.31
CA SER A 220 19.90 12.81 -7.88
C SER A 220 20.09 14.30 -7.60
N GLU A 221 19.05 15.11 -7.82
CA GLU A 221 19.09 16.56 -7.56
C GLU A 221 19.29 16.84 -6.08
N LEU A 222 18.64 16.06 -5.20
CA LEU A 222 18.83 16.18 -3.76
C LEU A 222 20.27 15.82 -3.35
N LEU A 223 20.82 14.72 -3.85
CA LEU A 223 22.20 14.31 -3.57
C LEU A 223 23.21 15.35 -4.04
N GLU A 224 23.06 15.88 -5.25
CA GLU A 224 23.98 16.90 -5.78
C GLU A 224 23.86 18.21 -4.99
N ALA A 225 22.65 18.59 -4.58
CA ALA A 225 22.44 19.77 -3.75
C ALA A 225 23.07 19.64 -2.35
N TYR A 226 22.93 18.48 -1.70
CA TYR A 226 23.53 18.24 -0.37
C TYR A 226 25.03 17.97 -0.43
N GLY A 227 25.48 17.19 -1.42
CA GLY A 227 26.88 16.82 -1.62
C GLY A 227 27.74 17.91 -2.24
N LYS A 228 27.13 18.94 -2.87
CA LYS A 228 27.82 20.04 -3.58
C LYS A 228 28.80 19.57 -4.66
N GLN A 229 28.56 18.37 -5.21
CA GLN A 229 29.32 17.75 -6.29
C GLN A 229 28.36 16.95 -7.17
N SER A 230 28.75 16.69 -8.42
CA SER A 230 27.95 15.82 -9.29
C SER A 230 28.05 14.37 -8.83
N ILE A 231 27.03 13.57 -9.16
CA ILE A 231 27.05 12.13 -8.86
C ILE A 231 28.27 11.45 -9.50
N ASP A 232 28.60 11.78 -10.75
CA ASP A 232 29.74 11.19 -11.46
C ASP A 232 31.07 11.47 -10.74
N SER A 233 31.26 12.69 -10.24
CA SER A 233 32.44 13.07 -9.47
C SER A 233 32.50 12.29 -8.15
N TRP A 234 31.36 12.15 -7.48
CA TRP A 234 31.27 11.41 -6.22
C TRP A 234 31.60 9.93 -6.40
N VAL A 235 31.05 9.29 -7.43
CA VAL A 235 31.35 7.89 -7.77
C VAL A 235 32.85 7.69 -8.03
N ILE A 236 33.52 8.63 -8.70
CA ILE A 236 34.96 8.54 -8.97
C ILE A 236 35.78 8.71 -7.67
N ALA A 237 35.35 9.60 -6.78
CA ALA A 237 36.10 9.94 -5.56
C ALA A 237 35.93 8.91 -4.44
N GLU A 238 34.71 8.42 -4.21
CA GLU A 238 34.35 7.60 -3.04
C GLU A 238 33.72 6.25 -3.40
N GLY A 239 33.42 6.02 -4.69
CA GLY A 239 32.77 4.81 -5.16
C GLY A 239 31.25 4.88 -5.12
N GLY A 240 30.62 4.00 -5.91
CA GLY A 240 29.18 3.94 -6.06
C GLY A 240 28.41 3.48 -4.82
N ASP A 241 29.05 2.71 -3.94
CA ASP A 241 28.42 2.27 -2.69
C ASP A 241 28.22 3.45 -1.74
N SER A 242 29.15 4.42 -1.69
CA SER A 242 28.99 5.67 -0.91
C SER A 242 27.77 6.46 -1.37
N VAL A 243 27.58 6.57 -2.69
CA VAL A 243 26.41 7.22 -3.29
C VAL A 243 25.12 6.49 -2.94
N ALA A 244 25.11 5.16 -3.00
CA ALA A 244 23.94 4.35 -2.65
C ALA A 244 23.56 4.50 -1.16
N GLU A 245 24.55 4.59 -0.26
CA GLU A 245 24.32 4.86 1.16
C GLU A 245 23.68 6.24 1.37
N ALA A 246 24.24 7.28 0.72
CA ALA A 246 23.71 8.63 0.81
C ALA A 246 22.27 8.73 0.24
N GLU A 247 21.98 8.05 -0.86
CA GLU A 247 20.62 7.96 -1.39
C GLU A 247 19.69 7.25 -0.40
N GLY A 248 20.18 6.20 0.28
CA GLY A 248 19.44 5.49 1.32
C GLY A 248 18.98 6.40 2.47
N VAL A 249 19.83 7.34 2.90
CA VAL A 249 19.49 8.34 3.92
C VAL A 249 18.43 9.33 3.42
N ILE A 250 18.52 9.75 2.15
CA ILE A 250 17.48 10.59 1.55
C ILE A 250 16.15 9.84 1.49
N LEU A 251 16.16 8.57 1.06
CA LEU A 251 14.96 7.75 0.98
C LEU A 251 14.32 7.52 2.36
N GLU A 252 15.10 7.43 3.43
CA GLU A 252 14.60 7.43 4.80
C GLU A 252 13.80 8.70 5.10
N SER A 253 14.37 9.86 4.83
CA SER A 253 13.67 11.15 5.01
C SER A 253 12.41 11.24 4.14
N LEU A 254 12.47 10.73 2.91
CA LEU A 254 11.36 10.75 1.96
C LEU A 254 10.25 9.75 2.31
N SER A 255 10.53 8.71 3.10
CA SER A 255 9.55 7.66 3.44
C SER A 255 8.34 8.16 4.24
N SER A 256 8.47 9.32 4.90
CA SER A 256 7.38 9.99 5.61
C SER A 256 6.53 10.91 4.72
N HIS A 257 6.97 11.17 3.49
CA HIS A 257 6.27 12.07 2.58
C HIS A 257 5.04 11.40 1.97
N VAL A 258 3.95 12.14 1.92
CA VAL A 258 2.66 11.71 1.40
C VAL A 258 2.42 12.44 0.08
N ARG A 259 1.85 11.76 -0.91
CA ARG A 259 1.59 12.30 -2.26
C ARG A 259 2.84 12.83 -2.97
N ALA A 260 3.93 12.07 -2.91
CA ALA A 260 5.14 12.33 -3.68
C ALA A 260 5.33 11.29 -4.81
N VAL A 261 6.02 11.68 -5.87
CA VAL A 261 6.58 10.76 -6.88
C VAL A 261 8.09 10.92 -6.87
N VAL A 262 8.78 9.89 -6.41
CA VAL A 262 10.23 9.89 -6.19
C VAL A 262 10.93 9.17 -7.34
N ALA A 263 11.82 9.86 -8.05
CA ALA A 263 12.75 9.25 -9.00
C ALA A 263 14.04 8.84 -8.26
N THR A 264 14.37 7.55 -8.32
CA THR A 264 15.63 7.01 -7.77
C THR A 264 16.75 7.02 -8.79
N LEU A 265 18.00 7.01 -8.31
CA LEU A 265 19.17 6.77 -9.15
C LEU A 265 19.08 5.36 -9.76
N GLY A 266 19.42 5.29 -11.04
CA GLY A 266 19.51 4.04 -11.77
C GLY A 266 20.88 3.39 -11.71
N GLY A 267 20.94 2.15 -12.18
CA GLY A 267 22.19 1.41 -12.36
C GLY A 267 22.79 0.90 -11.04
N GLN A 268 24.10 0.67 -11.02
CA GLN A 268 24.78 -0.03 -9.92
C GLN A 268 25.04 0.82 -8.68
N HIS A 269 24.83 2.14 -8.77
CA HIS A 269 25.15 3.09 -7.70
C HIS A 269 23.89 3.65 -7.02
N GLY A 270 22.70 3.27 -7.52
CA GLY A 270 21.44 3.62 -6.87
C GLY A 270 21.11 2.68 -5.72
N ALA A 271 20.54 3.20 -4.64
CA ALA A 271 20.08 2.46 -3.47
C ALA A 271 19.11 1.34 -3.86
N ALA A 272 18.21 1.58 -4.83
CA ALA A 272 17.24 0.58 -5.28
C ALA A 272 17.89 -0.66 -5.94
N SER A 273 19.17 -0.59 -6.33
CA SER A 273 19.93 -1.74 -6.85
C SER A 273 20.46 -2.67 -5.74
N LYS A 274 20.39 -2.25 -4.46
CA LYS A 274 20.91 -2.96 -3.30
C LYS A 274 19.76 -3.53 -2.46
N ASP A 275 19.79 -4.83 -2.16
CA ASP A 275 18.70 -5.50 -1.44
C ASP A 275 18.46 -4.94 -0.02
N ASP A 276 19.51 -4.50 0.66
CA ASP A 276 19.46 -4.01 2.05
C ASP A 276 18.86 -2.60 2.18
N LYS A 277 18.65 -1.88 1.07
CA LYS A 277 18.13 -0.50 1.04
C LYS A 277 16.63 -0.37 0.76
N TRP A 278 15.92 -1.49 0.61
CA TRP A 278 14.50 -1.47 0.22
C TRP A 278 13.53 -1.07 1.33
N ARG A 279 13.97 -1.09 2.60
CA ARG A 279 13.08 -0.85 3.75
C ARG A 279 12.26 0.44 3.62
N HIS A 280 12.86 1.52 3.09
CA HIS A 280 12.20 2.82 2.95
C HIS A 280 11.42 2.94 1.64
N LEU A 281 11.80 2.20 0.59
CA LEU A 281 11.06 2.15 -0.67
C LEU A 281 9.68 1.51 -0.50
N TYR A 282 9.53 0.55 0.43
CA TYR A 282 8.25 -0.07 0.73
C TYR A 282 7.20 0.87 1.37
N SER A 283 7.60 2.08 1.77
CA SER A 283 6.68 3.12 2.26
C SER A 283 5.65 3.56 1.20
N GLY A 284 5.99 3.44 -0.09
CA GLY A 284 5.10 3.75 -1.20
C GLY A 284 4.99 2.61 -2.20
N PHE A 285 4.31 2.87 -3.32
CA PHE A 285 4.25 1.92 -4.43
C PHE A 285 5.49 2.05 -5.30
N THR A 286 6.17 0.93 -5.50
CA THR A 286 7.42 0.84 -6.27
C THR A 286 7.13 0.34 -7.67
N ILE A 287 7.62 1.07 -8.67
CA ILE A 287 7.44 0.76 -10.09
C ILE A 287 8.83 0.58 -10.70
N TRP A 288 9.13 -0.63 -11.15
CA TRP A 288 10.36 -0.94 -11.86
C TRP A 288 10.19 -0.70 -13.37
N LEU A 289 10.88 0.32 -13.88
CA LEU A 289 11.05 0.57 -15.30
C LEU A 289 12.24 -0.24 -15.80
N SER A 290 11.96 -1.27 -16.60
CA SER A 290 12.99 -2.15 -17.15
C SER A 290 12.97 -2.06 -18.68
N GLN A 291 14.11 -1.81 -19.29
CA GLN A 291 14.22 -1.89 -20.74
C GLN A 291 14.25 -3.36 -21.16
N SER A 292 13.52 -3.70 -22.23
CA SER A 292 13.55 -5.01 -22.86
C SER A 292 14.15 -4.88 -24.25
N ASP A 293 15.01 -5.83 -24.59
CA ASP A 293 15.55 -5.97 -25.95
C ASP A 293 14.57 -6.64 -26.91
N THR A 294 13.41 -7.08 -26.39
CA THR A 294 12.40 -7.80 -27.17
C THR A 294 11.28 -6.89 -27.64
N ASP A 295 10.82 -7.14 -28.87
CA ASP A 295 9.77 -6.36 -29.52
C ASP A 295 8.35 -6.89 -29.22
N ASP A 296 8.22 -8.07 -28.60
CA ASP A 296 6.95 -8.76 -28.38
C ASP A 296 6.59 -8.88 -26.89
N GLU A 297 5.29 -8.71 -26.61
CA GLU A 297 4.76 -8.66 -25.24
C GLU A 297 4.98 -9.97 -24.47
N ASP A 298 4.79 -11.11 -25.14
CA ASP A 298 4.93 -12.42 -24.51
C ASP A 298 6.38 -12.69 -24.09
N SER A 299 7.36 -12.37 -24.94
CA SER A 299 8.79 -12.50 -24.61
C SER A 299 9.21 -11.52 -23.53
N ALA A 300 8.77 -10.27 -23.57
CA ALA A 300 9.09 -9.30 -22.53
C ALA A 300 8.50 -9.67 -21.17
N LYS A 301 7.31 -10.28 -21.18
CA LYS A 301 6.67 -10.80 -19.97
C LYS A 301 7.43 -12.01 -19.43
N GLU A 302 7.91 -12.89 -20.30
CA GLU A 302 8.74 -14.02 -19.88
C GLU A 302 10.11 -13.55 -19.37
N GLU A 303 10.73 -12.55 -20.00
CA GLU A 303 11.97 -11.93 -19.52
C GLU A 303 11.82 -11.37 -18.11
N ALA A 304 10.73 -10.64 -17.85
CA ALA A 304 10.41 -10.15 -16.50
C ALA A 304 10.21 -11.30 -15.49
N ARG A 305 9.52 -12.38 -15.88
CA ARG A 305 9.34 -13.56 -15.02
C ARG A 305 10.65 -14.25 -14.71
N LEU A 306 11.54 -14.37 -15.70
CA LEU A 306 12.86 -14.96 -15.53
C LEU A 306 13.71 -14.11 -14.59
N GLN A 307 13.71 -12.78 -14.74
CA GLN A 307 14.43 -11.88 -13.84
C GLN A 307 13.89 -11.95 -12.40
N ILE A 308 12.58 -12.03 -12.21
CA ILE A 308 11.96 -12.19 -10.89
C ILE A 308 12.31 -13.55 -10.26
N LYS A 309 12.41 -14.62 -11.06
CA LYS A 309 12.81 -15.97 -10.60
C LYS A 309 14.28 -16.06 -10.26
N ASP A 310 15.12 -15.48 -11.11
CA ASP A 310 16.57 -15.41 -10.92
C ASP A 310 16.91 -14.57 -9.68
N GLY A 311 16.13 -13.51 -9.41
CA GLY A 311 16.27 -12.69 -8.22
C GLY A 311 17.61 -11.94 -8.15
N SER A 312 18.36 -11.91 -9.25
CA SER A 312 19.70 -11.33 -9.32
C SER A 312 19.73 -9.80 -9.18
N LYS A 313 18.58 -9.14 -9.36
CA LYS A 313 18.43 -7.71 -9.20
C LYS A 313 17.48 -7.40 -8.04
N ALA A 314 17.91 -6.50 -7.17
CA ALA A 314 17.09 -6.00 -6.08
C ALA A 314 15.78 -5.34 -6.57
N TYR A 315 15.75 -4.82 -7.82
CA TYR A 315 14.54 -4.30 -8.48
C TYR A 315 13.37 -5.29 -8.54
N THR A 316 13.63 -6.60 -8.42
CA THR A 316 12.58 -7.62 -8.35
C THR A 316 11.70 -7.51 -7.09
N ASN A 317 12.10 -6.69 -6.11
CA ASN A 317 11.32 -6.33 -4.94
C ASN A 317 10.20 -5.30 -5.25
N ALA A 318 10.15 -4.74 -6.47
CA ALA A 318 9.15 -3.77 -6.85
C ALA A 318 7.72 -4.36 -6.90
N ASP A 319 6.73 -3.54 -6.55
CA ASP A 319 5.32 -3.95 -6.57
C ASP A 319 4.83 -4.18 -8.02
N VAL A 320 5.35 -3.40 -8.96
CA VAL A 320 4.97 -3.42 -10.39
C VAL A 320 6.21 -3.39 -11.28
N VAL A 321 6.17 -4.13 -12.39
CA VAL A 321 7.20 -4.09 -13.43
C VAL A 321 6.60 -3.58 -14.74
N VAL A 322 7.21 -2.55 -15.31
CA VAL A 322 6.87 -1.99 -16.62
C VAL A 322 8.06 -2.18 -17.56
N LYS A 323 7.87 -3.03 -18.56
CA LYS A 323 8.88 -3.34 -19.58
C LYS A 323 8.77 -2.37 -20.75
N LEU A 324 9.89 -1.77 -21.15
CA LEU A 324 9.99 -0.77 -22.22
C LEU A 324 10.69 -1.36 -23.44
N GLY A 325 9.99 -1.52 -24.55
CA GLY A 325 10.58 -1.87 -25.86
C GLY A 325 11.27 -0.66 -26.50
N GLY A 326 12.32 -0.16 -25.85
CA GLY A 326 13.07 1.05 -26.20
C GLY A 326 12.61 2.31 -25.47
N TRP A 327 13.47 3.34 -25.46
CA TRP A 327 13.22 4.63 -24.81
C TRP A 327 13.17 5.78 -25.82
N ASP A 328 12.12 6.60 -25.71
CA ASP A 328 12.00 7.89 -26.39
C ASP A 328 11.44 8.90 -25.37
N PRO A 329 12.15 9.99 -25.05
CA PRO A 329 11.69 11.01 -24.11
C PRO A 329 10.31 11.59 -24.45
N ASN A 330 9.93 11.62 -25.73
CA ASN A 330 8.62 12.11 -26.18
C ASN A 330 7.47 11.18 -25.80
N LEU A 331 7.77 9.92 -25.46
CA LEU A 331 6.79 8.92 -25.04
C LEU A 331 6.70 8.77 -23.51
N SER A 332 7.35 9.66 -22.76
CA SER A 332 7.35 9.66 -21.29
C SER A 332 5.94 9.66 -20.70
N GLN A 333 4.99 10.41 -21.27
CA GLN A 333 3.59 10.40 -20.84
C GLN A 333 2.93 9.02 -21.06
N THR A 334 3.23 8.34 -22.17
CA THR A 334 2.66 7.02 -22.45
C THR A 334 3.21 5.96 -21.50
N VAL A 335 4.51 6.04 -21.16
CA VAL A 335 5.12 5.19 -20.15
C VAL A 335 4.52 5.47 -18.76
N ALA A 336 4.31 6.75 -18.41
CA ALA A 336 3.62 7.13 -17.19
C ALA A 336 2.19 6.58 -17.14
N GLN A 337 1.45 6.63 -18.26
CA GLN A 337 0.12 6.03 -18.36
C GLN A 337 0.15 4.52 -18.09
N ALA A 338 1.10 3.81 -18.69
CA ALA A 338 1.29 2.37 -18.44
C ALA A 338 1.60 2.07 -16.96
N CYS A 339 2.37 2.93 -16.29
CA CYS A 339 2.61 2.83 -14.85
C CYS A 339 1.31 2.96 -14.05
N LEU A 340 0.45 3.95 -14.37
CA LEU A 340 -0.84 4.12 -13.72
C LEU A 340 -1.80 2.94 -13.97
N SER A 341 -1.84 2.42 -15.20
CA SER A 341 -2.61 1.21 -15.54
C SER A 341 -2.17 0.02 -14.71
N ALA A 342 -0.86 -0.17 -14.53
CA ALA A 342 -0.32 -1.28 -13.77
C ALA A 342 -0.55 -1.11 -12.25
N ILE A 343 -0.42 0.10 -11.70
CA ILE A 343 -0.79 0.42 -10.31
C ILE A 343 -2.28 0.21 -10.06
N LYS A 344 -3.15 0.66 -10.98
CA LYS A 344 -4.59 0.41 -10.93
C LYS A 344 -4.86 -1.09 -10.81
N ARG A 345 -4.28 -1.91 -11.70
CA ARG A 345 -4.44 -3.39 -11.66
C ARG A 345 -3.96 -3.97 -10.34
N LEU A 346 -2.83 -3.50 -9.81
CA LEU A 346 -2.29 -3.96 -8.53
C LEU A 346 -3.25 -3.69 -7.38
N ILE A 347 -3.74 -2.46 -7.24
CA ILE A 347 -4.62 -2.12 -6.12
C ILE A 347 -6.00 -2.77 -6.26
N LEU A 348 -6.46 -2.99 -7.50
CA LEU A 348 -7.68 -3.78 -7.73
C LEU A 348 -7.50 -5.25 -7.31
N SER A 349 -6.29 -5.81 -7.43
CA SER A 349 -5.97 -7.17 -6.98
C SER A 349 -5.83 -7.29 -5.45
N ASP A 350 -5.19 -6.32 -4.77
CA ASP A 350 -5.16 -6.21 -3.31
C ASP A 350 -5.63 -4.83 -2.85
N LYS A 351 -6.94 -4.71 -2.62
CA LYS A 351 -7.58 -3.46 -2.16
C LYS A 351 -7.11 -2.99 -0.78
N LYS A 352 -6.50 -3.88 0.02
CA LYS A 352 -5.97 -3.56 1.35
C LYS A 352 -4.54 -3.03 1.29
N LEU A 353 -3.86 -3.16 0.15
CA LEU A 353 -2.45 -2.81 -0.01
C LEU A 353 -2.12 -1.34 0.32
N PRO A 354 -2.87 -0.31 -0.14
CA PRO A 354 -2.61 1.07 0.28
C PRO A 354 -2.70 1.26 1.80
N GLY A 355 -3.64 0.58 2.45
CA GLY A 355 -3.79 0.62 3.92
C GLY A 355 -2.62 -0.07 4.65
N LYS A 356 -2.12 -1.19 4.12
CA LYS A 356 -0.93 -1.87 4.64
C LYS A 356 0.32 -0.99 4.53
N LYS A 357 0.55 -0.34 3.37
CA LYS A 357 1.68 0.59 3.19
C LYS A 357 1.59 1.79 4.13
N SER A 358 0.39 2.36 4.31
CA SER A 358 0.15 3.42 5.30
C SER A 358 0.44 2.97 6.74
N LEU A 359 0.09 1.73 7.12
CA LEU A 359 0.45 1.18 8.42
C LEU A 359 1.97 1.03 8.57
N TYR A 360 2.66 0.54 7.54
CA TYR A 360 4.11 0.39 7.53
C TYR A 360 4.84 1.73 7.75
N ILE A 361 4.37 2.82 7.10
CA ILE A 361 4.88 4.17 7.34
C ILE A 361 4.68 4.60 8.80
N ARG A 362 3.47 4.41 9.35
CA ARG A 362 3.15 4.82 10.74
C ARG A 362 3.97 4.07 11.79
N LEU A 363 4.45 2.87 11.46
CA LEU A 363 5.35 2.10 12.32
C LEU A 363 6.83 2.42 12.09
N GLY A 364 7.16 3.35 11.19
CA GLY A 364 8.53 3.84 10.97
C GLY A 364 9.36 2.99 10.01
N CYS A 365 8.74 2.30 9.04
CA CYS A 365 9.45 1.58 7.97
C CYS A 365 10.52 0.58 8.49
N ARG A 366 10.17 -0.21 9.52
CA ARG A 366 11.11 -1.01 10.33
C ARG A 366 11.81 -2.16 9.59
N GLY A 367 11.49 -2.41 8.31
CA GLY A 367 12.07 -3.50 7.52
C GLY A 367 11.35 -4.85 7.67
N ASP A 368 10.17 -4.89 8.28
CA ASP A 368 9.31 -6.07 8.41
C ASP A 368 8.30 -6.24 7.26
N TRP A 369 8.41 -5.43 6.20
CA TRP A 369 7.58 -5.57 5.01
C TRP A 369 7.86 -6.92 4.31
N PRO A 370 6.85 -7.61 3.74
CA PRO A 370 5.41 -7.29 3.71
C PRO A 370 4.62 -7.75 4.94
N ASN A 371 5.27 -8.49 5.85
CA ASN A 371 4.65 -9.13 7.02
C ASN A 371 4.82 -8.28 8.28
N ILE A 372 4.11 -7.15 8.32
CA ILE A 372 4.18 -6.16 9.41
C ILE A 372 3.95 -6.83 10.78
N LYS A 373 4.94 -6.68 11.66
CA LYS A 373 4.94 -7.20 13.03
C LYS A 373 4.19 -6.26 13.98
N PRO A 374 3.70 -6.74 15.13
CA PRO A 374 3.02 -5.89 16.10
C PRO A 374 3.91 -4.73 16.61
N PRO A 375 3.29 -3.67 17.16
CA PRO A 375 4.02 -2.63 17.89
C PRO A 375 4.84 -3.25 19.04
N GLY A 376 6.08 -2.80 19.21
CA GLY A 376 7.01 -3.35 20.22
C GLY A 376 7.90 -4.51 19.75
N TRP A 377 7.69 -5.05 18.53
CA TRP A 377 8.68 -5.92 17.89
C TRP A 377 9.91 -5.13 17.45
N ASP A 378 11.10 -5.62 17.83
CA ASP A 378 12.39 -5.06 17.49
C ASP A 378 13.03 -5.83 16.32
N PRO A 379 13.32 -5.17 15.17
CA PRO A 379 13.99 -5.78 14.03
C PRO A 379 15.36 -6.38 14.35
N SER A 380 16.05 -5.85 15.36
CA SER A 380 17.39 -6.30 15.75
C SER A 380 17.38 -7.52 16.68
N SER A 381 16.21 -7.87 17.22
CA SER A 381 16.09 -8.94 18.23
C SER A 381 16.22 -10.37 17.68
N GLY A 382 16.23 -10.56 16.36
CA GLY A 382 16.37 -11.89 15.72
C GLY A 382 15.29 -12.93 16.07
N ALA A 383 14.32 -12.57 16.92
CA ALA A 383 13.30 -13.48 17.42
C ALA A 383 12.20 -13.64 16.37
N VAL A 384 12.23 -14.79 15.69
CA VAL A 384 11.10 -15.30 14.91
C VAL A 384 9.97 -15.57 15.92
N PRO A 385 8.75 -15.00 15.74
CA PRO A 385 7.65 -15.31 16.63
C PRO A 385 7.31 -16.80 16.53
N GLN A 386 7.36 -17.51 17.65
CA GLN A 386 6.80 -18.84 17.75
C GLN A 386 5.30 -18.74 17.43
N GLN A 387 4.88 -19.44 16.39
CA GLN A 387 3.46 -19.70 16.13
C GLN A 387 2.97 -20.63 17.24
N THR A 388 2.12 -20.12 18.13
CA THR A 388 1.22 -20.93 18.96
C THR A 388 -0.12 -21.06 18.28
#